data_AF-W7BF51-F1
#
_entry.id   AF-W7BF51-F1
#
_cell.length_a   1.000
_cell.length_b   1.000
_cell.length_c   1.000
_cell.angle_alpha   90.00
_cell.angle_beta   90.00
_cell.angle_gamma   90.00
#
_symmetry.space_group_name_H-M   'P 1'
#
loop_
_entity.id
_entity.type
_entity.pdbx_description
1 polymer ?
#
loop_
_entity_poly.entity_id
_entity_poly.type
_entity_poly.pdbx_seq_one_letter_code
_entity_poly.pdbx_strand_id
1 'polypeptide(L)'
;MNGENKTKKSNLPKVNPEIIDLGPMTYITIRGKGNPNNPLFSELVTALYATSYAIKMMPKKGITPEGYYDYTVFPLEGFWSLEPGSLVFDKDKLTYKIMLRQPDFITPELFEIAKEKATKKNFQRIPLSTEA
;
A
#
# COMPACT_ATOMS: atom_id res chain seq x y z
N MET A 1 -1.20 24.57 6.84
CA MET A 1 -2.06 23.98 7.90
C MET A 1 -2.08 22.47 7.69
N ASN A 2 -1.67 21.72 8.72
CA ASN A 2 -1.08 20.39 8.62
C ASN A 2 -2.08 19.28 8.26
N GLY A 3 -1.82 18.57 7.15
CA GLY A 3 -2.60 17.41 6.69
C GLY A 3 -2.66 16.25 7.69
N GLU A 4 -1.73 16.17 8.65
CA GLU A 4 -1.73 15.16 9.72
C GLU A 4 -2.95 15.19 10.65
N ASN A 5 -3.59 16.35 10.85
CA ASN A 5 -4.73 16.45 11.78
C ASN A 5 -6.04 15.89 11.21
N LYS A 6 -6.19 15.81 9.88
CA LYS A 6 -7.37 15.20 9.26
C LYS A 6 -7.24 13.68 9.18
N THR A 7 -6.04 13.16 8.94
CA THR A 7 -5.80 11.71 8.79
C THR A 7 -5.86 10.97 10.11
N LYS A 8 -5.33 11.55 11.21
CA LYS A 8 -5.40 10.96 12.56
C LYS A 8 -6.83 10.75 13.07
N LYS A 9 -7.77 11.62 12.69
CA LYS A 9 -9.17 11.53 13.12
C LYS A 9 -9.92 10.36 12.47
N SER A 10 -9.53 9.96 11.26
CA SER A 10 -10.14 8.82 10.55
C SER A 10 -9.63 7.45 11.03
N ASN A 11 -8.39 7.37 11.51
CA ASN A 11 -7.74 6.09 11.85
C ASN A 11 -7.99 5.63 13.29
N LEU A 12 -8.81 6.37 14.04
CA LEU A 12 -9.16 6.08 15.43
C LEU A 12 -10.69 6.13 15.54
N PRO A 13 -11.40 5.05 15.17
CA PRO A 13 -12.85 5.04 15.27
C PRO A 13 -13.24 5.24 16.74
N LYS A 14 -14.16 6.19 16.97
CA LYS A 14 -14.84 6.30 18.27
C LYS A 14 -15.71 5.07 18.46
N VAL A 15 -16.09 4.81 19.71
CA VAL A 15 -17.02 3.72 20.08
C VAL A 15 -18.37 3.83 19.34
N ASN A 16 -18.76 5.04 18.92
CA ASN A 16 -20.00 5.31 18.21
C ASN A 16 -19.77 5.48 16.70
N PRO A 17 -20.56 4.83 15.84
CA PRO A 17 -20.53 5.06 14.39
C PRO A 17 -20.81 6.52 14.04
N GLU A 18 -20.04 7.08 13.11
CA GLU A 18 -20.24 8.43 12.59
C GLU A 18 -20.09 8.46 11.06
N ILE A 19 -20.87 9.32 10.40
CA ILE A 19 -20.70 9.59 8.98
C ILE A 19 -19.53 10.57 8.82
N ILE A 20 -18.55 10.20 8.00
CA ILE A 20 -17.37 11.02 7.71
C ILE A 20 -17.21 11.19 6.20
N ASP A 21 -16.81 12.39 5.78
CA ASP A 21 -16.31 12.65 4.43
C ASP A 21 -14.79 12.64 4.44
N LEU A 22 -14.21 11.72 3.67
CA LEU A 22 -12.78 11.48 3.58
C LEU A 22 -12.11 12.35 2.50
N GLY A 23 -12.87 12.86 1.53
CA GLY A 23 -12.32 13.50 0.34
C GLY A 23 -11.47 12.55 -0.53
N PRO A 24 -10.93 13.04 -1.65
CA PRO A 24 -10.04 12.27 -2.51
C PRO A 24 -8.71 11.99 -1.81
N MET A 25 -8.17 10.79 -2.03
CA MET A 25 -6.88 10.36 -1.49
C MET A 25 -6.12 9.53 -2.51
N THR A 26 -4.80 9.62 -2.47
CA THR A 26 -3.89 8.87 -3.34
C THR A 26 -3.49 7.55 -2.68
N TYR A 27 -3.51 6.46 -3.46
CA TYR A 27 -3.16 5.12 -2.99
C TYR A 27 -2.28 4.39 -4.00
N ILE A 28 -1.32 3.63 -3.50
CA ILE A 28 -0.73 2.51 -4.25
C ILE A 28 -1.59 1.29 -3.98
N THR A 29 -1.93 0.54 -5.03
CA THR A 29 -2.88 -0.57 -4.90
C THR A 29 -2.41 -1.81 -5.62
N ILE A 30 -2.70 -2.96 -5.03
CA ILE A 30 -2.56 -4.29 -5.65
C ILE A 30 -3.94 -4.95 -5.69
N ARG A 31 -4.22 -5.69 -6.77
CA ARG A 31 -5.45 -6.46 -6.93
C ARG A 31 -5.11 -7.92 -7.11
N GLY A 32 -5.94 -8.79 -6.57
CA GLY A 32 -5.75 -10.22 -6.68
C GLY A 32 -6.96 -10.99 -6.22
N LYS A 33 -6.77 -12.30 -6.17
CA LYS A 33 -7.76 -13.27 -5.73
C LYS A 33 -7.12 -14.37 -4.89
N GLY A 34 -7.95 -15.10 -4.17
CA GLY A 34 -7.55 -16.23 -3.35
C GLY A 34 -7.38 -15.90 -1.88
N ASN A 35 -7.07 -16.96 -1.12
CA ASN A 35 -6.99 -16.93 0.32
C ASN A 35 -5.81 -16.05 0.78
N PRO A 36 -6.06 -15.04 1.65
CA PRO A 36 -5.00 -14.14 2.14
C PRO A 36 -3.95 -14.83 3.02
N ASN A 37 -4.17 -16.08 3.41
CA ASN A 37 -3.18 -16.87 4.13
C ASN A 37 -2.13 -17.52 3.20
N ASN A 38 -2.31 -17.41 1.87
CA ASN A 38 -1.36 -17.97 0.91
C ASN A 38 -0.10 -17.11 0.78
N PRO A 39 1.09 -17.70 0.52
CA PRO A 39 2.35 -16.97 0.42
C PRO A 39 2.32 -15.79 -0.56
N LEU A 40 1.64 -15.96 -1.71
CA LEU A 40 1.49 -14.92 -2.71
C LEU A 40 0.89 -13.62 -2.15
N PHE A 41 -0.09 -13.72 -1.23
CA PHE A 41 -0.67 -12.52 -0.62
C PHE A 41 0.36 -11.76 0.20
N SER A 42 1.17 -12.47 0.98
CA SER A 42 2.27 -11.88 1.77
C SER A 42 3.33 -11.24 0.88
N GLU A 43 3.69 -11.88 -0.23
CA GLU A 43 4.63 -11.33 -1.22
C GLU A 43 4.11 -10.03 -1.84
N LEU A 44 2.84 -10.01 -2.23
CA LEU A 44 2.17 -8.83 -2.79
C LEU A 44 2.14 -7.67 -1.78
N VAL A 45 1.78 -7.94 -0.52
CA VAL A 45 1.81 -6.94 0.56
C VAL A 45 3.23 -6.46 0.83
N THR A 46 4.22 -7.35 0.81
CA THR A 46 5.64 -7.00 0.96
C THR A 46 6.10 -6.07 -0.15
N ALA A 47 5.73 -6.33 -1.40
CA ALA A 47 6.02 -5.47 -2.53
C ALA A 47 5.39 -4.08 -2.36
N LEU A 48 4.12 -4.03 -1.94
CA LEU A 48 3.40 -2.78 -1.67
C LEU A 48 4.12 -1.91 -0.63
N TYR A 49 4.52 -2.51 0.50
CA TYR A 49 5.30 -1.80 1.53
C TYR A 49 6.66 -1.37 1.02
N ALA A 50 7.37 -2.23 0.29
CA ALA A 50 8.68 -1.89 -0.28
C ALA A 50 8.61 -0.65 -1.16
N THR A 51 7.56 -0.51 -1.98
CA THR A 51 7.33 0.68 -2.80
C THR A 51 7.04 1.92 -1.94
N SER A 52 6.16 1.84 -0.93
CA SER A 52 5.85 2.98 -0.07
C SER A 52 7.07 3.44 0.75
N TYR A 53 7.90 2.51 1.23
CA TYR A 53 9.16 2.86 1.89
C TYR A 53 10.18 3.46 0.93
N ALA A 54 10.23 3.00 -0.33
CA ALA A 54 11.10 3.61 -1.33
C ALA A 54 10.76 5.09 -1.55
N ILE A 55 9.47 5.44 -1.53
CA ILE A 55 8.98 6.83 -1.55
C ILE A 55 9.43 7.59 -0.31
N LYS A 56 9.13 7.09 0.90
CA LYS A 56 9.50 7.74 2.16
C LYS A 56 11.02 8.02 2.25
N MET A 57 11.83 7.17 1.64
CA MET A 57 13.30 7.28 1.68
C MET A 57 13.90 8.07 0.50
N MET A 58 13.10 8.63 -0.41
CA MET A 58 13.58 9.43 -1.54
C MET A 58 14.48 10.61 -1.12
N PRO A 59 14.15 11.42 -0.09
CA PRO A 59 15.00 12.55 0.29
C PRO A 59 16.39 12.11 0.76
N LYS A 60 16.47 10.97 1.45
CA LYS A 60 17.76 10.36 1.85
C LYS A 60 18.59 9.86 0.67
N LYS A 61 18.02 9.82 -0.54
CA LYS A 61 18.66 9.44 -1.79
C LYS A 61 18.82 10.63 -2.75
N GLY A 62 18.70 11.86 -2.25
CA GLY A 62 18.91 13.08 -3.03
C GLY A 62 17.73 13.49 -3.91
N ILE A 63 16.57 12.84 -3.75
CA ILE A 63 15.34 13.21 -4.47
C ILE A 63 14.35 13.72 -3.43
N THR A 64 14.13 15.03 -3.37
CA THR A 64 13.13 15.62 -2.48
C THR A 64 11.95 16.07 -3.33
N PRO A 65 10.82 15.35 -3.31
CA PRO A 65 9.61 15.77 -4.02
C PRO A 65 9.16 17.18 -3.61
N GLU A 66 8.61 17.93 -4.56
CA GLU A 66 7.93 19.18 -4.23
C GLU A 66 6.78 18.91 -3.26
N GLY A 67 6.63 19.72 -2.22
CA GLY A 67 5.61 19.50 -1.19
C GLY A 67 5.87 18.33 -0.25
N TYR A 68 7.08 17.74 -0.27
CA TYR A 68 7.47 16.70 0.67
C TYR A 68 7.36 17.18 2.13
N TYR A 69 6.80 16.31 2.97
CA TYR A 69 6.85 16.40 4.42
C TYR A 69 7.23 15.02 4.97
N ASP A 70 7.88 14.96 6.13
CA ASP A 70 8.13 13.67 6.77
C ASP A 70 6.82 13.11 7.34
N TYR A 71 6.59 11.82 7.14
CA TYR A 71 5.35 11.14 7.47
C TYR A 71 5.60 9.70 7.87
N THR A 72 4.79 9.15 8.76
CA THR A 72 4.79 7.69 9.01
C THR A 72 4.04 6.99 7.88
N VAL A 73 4.56 5.84 7.44
CA VAL A 73 3.87 4.99 6.45
C VAL A 73 2.44 4.73 6.92
N PHE A 74 1.47 4.99 6.04
CA PHE A 74 0.05 4.85 6.35
C PHE A 74 -0.32 3.38 6.59
N PRO A 75 -1.39 3.10 7.38
CA PRO A 75 -1.84 1.73 7.62
C PRO A 75 -2.22 1.01 6.33
N LEU A 76 -2.13 -0.32 6.36
CA LEU A 76 -2.63 -1.17 5.28
C LEU A 76 -4.16 -1.15 5.29
N GLU A 77 -4.75 -0.91 4.13
CA GLU A 77 -6.19 -0.93 3.91
C GLU A 77 -6.52 -2.00 2.86
N GLY A 78 -7.72 -2.57 2.91
CA GLY A 78 -8.10 -3.63 1.99
C GLY A 78 -9.60 -3.70 1.76
N PHE A 79 -10.00 -3.70 0.49
CA PHE A 79 -11.35 -4.09 0.08
C PHE A 79 -11.37 -5.56 -0.24
N TRP A 80 -12.40 -6.25 0.26
CA TRP A 80 -12.62 -7.67 0.08
C TRP A 80 -14.01 -7.89 -0.47
N SER A 81 -14.12 -8.76 -1.47
CA SER A 81 -15.39 -9.21 -2.01
C SER A 81 -15.29 -10.70 -2.36
N LEU A 82 -16.43 -11.36 -2.51
CA LEU A 82 -16.47 -12.66 -3.17
C LEU A 82 -16.60 -12.46 -4.69
N GLU A 83 -16.17 -13.46 -5.46
CA GLU A 83 -16.47 -13.50 -6.90
C GLU A 83 -18.00 -13.52 -7.13
N PRO A 84 -18.51 -12.82 -8.16
CA PRO A 84 -19.93 -12.83 -8.49
C PRO A 84 -20.48 -14.24 -8.62
N GLY A 85 -21.62 -14.51 -7.95
CA GLY A 85 -22.24 -15.85 -7.94
C GLY A 85 -21.75 -16.79 -6.85
N SER A 86 -20.80 -16.37 -6.01
CA SER A 86 -20.42 -17.12 -4.81
C SER A 86 -21.53 -17.05 -3.75
N LEU A 87 -22.20 -18.17 -3.50
CA LEU A 87 -23.26 -18.28 -2.48
C LEU A 87 -22.72 -18.73 -1.10
N VAL A 88 -21.50 -19.27 -1.09
CA VAL A 88 -20.85 -19.78 0.11
C VAL A 88 -19.56 -19.01 0.31
N PHE A 89 -19.31 -18.62 1.57
CA PHE A 89 -18.04 -18.00 1.94
C PHE A 89 -16.91 -19.02 1.80
N ASP A 90 -16.01 -18.73 0.86
CA ASP A 90 -14.81 -19.50 0.59
C ASP A 90 -13.65 -18.51 0.45
N LYS A 91 -12.62 -18.67 1.29
CA LYS A 91 -11.46 -17.78 1.29
C LYS A 91 -10.69 -17.87 -0.03
N ASP A 92 -10.71 -19.01 -0.70
CA ASP A 92 -10.05 -19.19 -2.00
C ASP A 92 -10.78 -18.48 -3.14
N LYS A 93 -12.03 -18.03 -2.91
CA LYS A 93 -12.85 -17.24 -3.85
C LYS A 93 -12.93 -15.76 -3.49
N LEU A 94 -12.10 -15.31 -2.54
CA LEU A 94 -11.97 -13.89 -2.26
C LEU A 94 -11.32 -13.18 -3.45
N THR A 95 -11.85 -12.01 -3.77
CA THR A 95 -11.18 -10.99 -4.57
C THR A 95 -10.83 -9.85 -3.65
N TYR A 96 -9.66 -9.25 -3.87
CA TYR A 96 -9.18 -8.17 -3.02
C TYR A 96 -8.55 -7.04 -3.81
N LYS A 97 -8.69 -5.84 -3.23
CA LYS A 97 -7.89 -4.66 -3.56
C LYS A 97 -7.22 -4.20 -2.29
N ILE A 98 -5.93 -4.49 -2.15
CA ILE A 98 -5.12 -4.04 -1.01
C ILE A 98 -4.44 -2.73 -1.39
N MET A 99 -4.37 -1.82 -0.43
CA MET A 99 -3.99 -0.44 -0.69
C MET A 99 -3.25 0.18 0.49
N LEU A 100 -2.34 1.09 0.16
CA LEU A 100 -1.57 1.84 1.14
C LEU A 100 -1.59 3.30 0.70
N ARG A 101 -2.22 4.15 1.53
CA ARG A 101 -2.34 5.57 1.25
C ARG A 101 -0.96 6.21 1.05
N GLN A 102 -0.88 7.13 0.12
CA GLN A 102 0.31 7.94 -0.10
C GLN A 102 0.04 9.41 0.23
N PRO A 103 1.11 10.19 0.53
CA PRO A 103 1.03 11.63 0.57
C PRO A 103 0.56 12.23 -0.76
N ASP A 104 -0.06 13.41 -0.69
CA ASP A 104 -0.64 14.07 -1.86
C ASP A 104 0.43 14.60 -2.84
N PHE A 105 1.70 14.67 -2.43
CA PHE A 105 2.82 15.06 -3.30
C PHE A 105 3.26 13.95 -4.28
N ILE A 106 2.68 12.75 -4.19
CA ILE A 106 3.06 11.65 -5.08
C ILE A 106 2.47 11.82 -6.47
N THR A 107 3.37 11.80 -7.44
CA THR A 107 3.06 11.81 -8.87
C THR A 107 3.31 10.42 -9.49
N PRO A 108 2.76 10.14 -10.69
CA PRO A 108 3.05 8.91 -11.42
C PRO A 108 4.56 8.67 -11.66
N GLU A 109 5.33 9.73 -11.91
CA GLU A 109 6.77 9.65 -12.17
C GLU A 109 7.53 9.21 -10.91
N LEU A 110 7.19 9.80 -9.75
CA LEU A 110 7.77 9.41 -8.47
C LEU A 110 7.39 7.96 -8.11
N PHE A 111 6.16 7.55 -8.42
CA PHE A 111 5.73 6.18 -8.24
C PHE A 111 6.57 5.19 -9.05
N GLU A 112 6.83 5.47 -10.33
CA GLU A 112 7.66 4.58 -11.16
C GLU A 112 9.11 4.51 -10.65
N ILE A 113 9.71 5.63 -10.24
CA ILE A 113 11.04 5.64 -9.59
C ILE A 113 11.05 4.78 -8.32
N ALA A 114 10.00 4.86 -7.51
CA ALA A 114 9.88 4.07 -6.28
C ALA A 114 9.73 2.58 -6.58
N LYS A 115 8.90 2.23 -7.57
CA LYS A 115 8.64 0.87 -8.03
C LYS A 115 9.92 0.21 -8.54
N GLU A 116 10.70 0.88 -9.38
CA GLU A 116 12.00 0.37 -9.84
C GLU A 116 13.01 0.15 -8.71
N LYS A 117 13.03 1.03 -7.70
CA LYS A 117 13.90 0.87 -6.53
C LYS A 117 13.46 -0.28 -5.64
N ALA A 118 12.14 -0.50 -5.51
CA ALA A 118 11.56 -1.57 -4.72
C ALA A 118 11.83 -2.95 -5.35
N THR A 119 11.67 -3.08 -6.68
CA THR A 119 11.97 -4.34 -7.38
C THR A 119 13.44 -4.73 -7.23
N LYS A 120 14.37 -3.79 -7.47
CA LYS A 120 15.82 -4.04 -7.29
C LYS A 120 16.17 -4.54 -5.89
N LYS A 121 15.53 -4.01 -4.84
CA LYS A 121 15.75 -4.45 -3.45
C LYS A 121 15.10 -5.80 -3.13
N ASN A 122 13.93 -6.09 -3.69
CA ASN A 122 13.26 -7.37 -3.47
C ASN A 122 14.02 -8.53 -4.14
N PHE A 123 14.58 -8.34 -5.34
CA PHE A 123 15.47 -9.32 -5.97
C PHE A 123 16.81 -9.50 -5.24
N GLN A 124 17.30 -8.49 -4.52
CA GLN A 124 18.50 -8.60 -3.68
C GLN A 124 18.27 -9.31 -2.33
N ARG A 125 17.01 -9.38 -1.86
CA ARG A 125 16.64 -10.02 -0.58
C ARG A 125 16.20 -11.48 -0.75
N ILE A 126 15.99 -11.93 -1.97
CA ILE A 126 15.83 -13.34 -2.30
C ILE A 126 17.23 -13.89 -2.52
N PRO A 127 17.71 -14.88 -1.75
CA PRO A 127 18.99 -15.50 -2.02
C PRO A 127 18.96 -16.08 -3.44
N LEU A 128 19.72 -15.47 -4.34
CA LEU A 128 20.00 -16.03 -5.66
C LEU A 128 20.94 -17.21 -5.44
N SER A 129 20.41 -18.41 -5.27
CA SER A 129 21.18 -19.63 -5.49
C SER A 129 21.24 -19.86 -7.01
N THR A 130 22.34 -19.45 -7.62
CA THR A 130 22.79 -20.07 -8.87
C THR A 130 23.40 -21.41 -8.52
N GLU A 131 22.70 -22.50 -8.83
CA GLU A 131 23.37 -23.79 -9.05
C GLU A 131 23.84 -23.82 -10.50
N ALA A 132 25.08 -24.31 -10.67
CA ALA A 132 25.79 -24.41 -11.94
C ALA A 132 25.21 -25.49 -12.85
#